data_AF-A0A7W0L4A8-F1
#
_entry.id   AF-A0A7W0L4A8-F1
#
_cell.length_a   1.000
_cell.length_b   1.000
_cell.length_c   1.000
_cell.angle_alpha   90.00
_cell.angle_beta   90.00
_cell.angle_gamma   90.00
#
_symmetry.space_group_name_H-M   'P 1'
#
loop_
_entity.id
_entity.type
_entity.pdbx_description
1 polymer ?
#
loop_
_entity_poly.entity_id
_entity_poly.type
_entity_poly.pdbx_seq_one_letter_code
_entity_poly.pdbx_strand_id
1 'polypeptide(L)'
;MKTRAEGFTAWRRELTPLSALILAVGVASLGVSMGGTIVFVLVQGVGSFEQIVSSTTSPFQASLLYIGIVLGVAAIGGGYGVYRMMPTKTAREAALSGAALGVLTVLFSGLYLWFRSGEDFALFIRLFFSFDVLGPFTETFFAAARNTVFLAFFGQLIGVVLGGFLALMALSNRAVVRAPARVYVNVFRGTPLLVQLIVGYLGLVTGLGLDVSVYRTGIIILGMNAGAYTAEIFRSGIQSLERGQMEAS
;
A
#
# COMPACT_ATOMS: atom_id res chain seq x y z
N MET A 1 32.07 -0.81 0.58
CA MET A 1 30.84 -0.17 1.08
C MET A 1 31.01 1.34 0.99
N LYS A 2 30.47 2.00 -0.05
CA LYS A 2 30.37 3.47 -0.07
C LYS A 2 29.35 3.88 0.99
N THR A 3 29.73 4.74 1.93
CA THR A 3 28.86 5.17 3.02
C THR A 3 27.69 5.97 2.45
N ARG A 4 26.47 5.72 2.95
CA ARG A 4 25.21 6.32 2.47
C ARG A 4 25.24 7.86 2.40
N ALA A 5 26.10 8.50 3.19
CA ALA A 5 26.32 9.95 3.23
C ALA A 5 27.06 10.51 2.00
N GLU A 6 27.91 9.72 1.35
CA GLU A 6 28.56 10.11 0.08
C GLU A 6 27.56 10.08 -1.09
N GLY A 7 26.53 9.22 -1.01
CA GLY A 7 25.54 9.07 -2.06
C GLY A 7 24.68 10.32 -2.27
N PHE A 8 24.16 10.91 -1.19
CA PHE A 8 23.29 12.10 -1.29
C PHE A 8 24.07 13.36 -1.72
N THR A 9 25.29 13.53 -1.21
CA THR A 9 26.15 14.67 -1.56
C THR A 9 26.66 14.56 -3.00
N ALA A 10 26.99 13.36 -3.47
CA ALA A 10 27.31 13.10 -4.87
C ALA A 10 26.10 13.34 -5.79
N TRP A 11 24.93 12.80 -5.42
CA TRP A 11 23.68 13.01 -6.15
C TRP A 11 23.35 14.50 -6.33
N ARG A 12 23.49 15.30 -5.27
CA ARG A 12 23.24 16.75 -5.33
C ARG A 12 24.20 17.49 -6.26
N ARG A 13 25.46 17.06 -6.37
CA ARG A 13 26.47 17.70 -7.24
C ARG A 13 26.21 17.45 -8.73
N GLU A 14 25.51 16.38 -9.07
CA GLU A 14 25.17 16.01 -10.45
C GLU A 14 23.88 16.66 -10.96
N LEU A 15 23.16 17.39 -10.11
CA LEU A 15 21.96 18.14 -10.48
C LEU A 15 22.32 19.43 -11.20
N THR A 16 21.63 19.72 -12.30
CA THR A 16 21.62 21.06 -12.87
C THR A 16 20.68 21.96 -12.06
N PRO A 17 20.92 23.29 -12.02
CA PRO A 17 20.00 24.23 -11.36
C PRO A 17 18.55 24.09 -11.86
N LEU A 18 18.38 23.84 -13.16
CA LEU A 18 17.07 23.64 -13.78
C LEU A 18 16.40 22.34 -13.32
N SER A 19 17.12 21.21 -13.29
CA SER A 19 16.56 19.94 -12.81
C SER A 19 16.19 19.98 -11.32
N ALA A 20 17.02 20.65 -10.51
CA ALA A 20 16.75 20.85 -9.09
C ALA A 20 15.54 21.75 -8.88
N LEU A 21 15.39 22.82 -9.68
CA LEU A 21 14.22 23.69 -9.65
C LEU A 21 12.94 22.94 -10.00
N ILE A 22 12.93 22.16 -11.08
CA ILE A 22 11.76 21.36 -11.50
C ILE A 22 11.36 20.37 -10.39
N LEU A 23 12.34 19.68 -9.80
CA LEU A 23 12.10 18.79 -8.67
C LEU A 23 11.52 19.56 -7.47
N ALA A 24 12.09 20.70 -7.11
CA ALA A 24 11.62 21.53 -6.01
C ALA A 24 10.20 22.05 -6.24
N VAL A 25 9.86 22.48 -7.47
CA VAL A 25 8.51 22.91 -7.84
C VAL A 25 7.53 21.72 -7.75
N GLY A 26 7.93 20.53 -8.19
CA GLY A 26 7.12 19.31 -8.03
C GLY A 26 6.83 18.99 -6.56
N VAL A 27 7.85 19.00 -5.70
CA VAL A 27 7.69 18.80 -4.25
C VAL A 27 6.83 19.90 -3.62
N ALA A 28 7.09 21.17 -3.96
CA ALA A 28 6.33 22.30 -3.44
C ALA A 28 4.86 22.24 -3.85
N SER A 29 4.56 21.84 -5.09
CA SER A 29 3.19 21.68 -5.58
C SER A 29 2.38 20.72 -4.69
N LEU A 30 2.96 19.56 -4.37
CA LEU A 30 2.32 18.54 -3.54
C LEU A 30 2.18 19.03 -2.10
N GLY A 31 3.25 19.64 -1.55
CA GLY A 31 3.25 20.20 -0.20
C GLY A 31 2.20 21.30 -0.02
N VAL A 32 2.00 22.16 -1.02
CA VAL A 32 0.96 23.20 -1.02
C VAL A 32 -0.43 22.57 -1.06
N SER A 33 -0.69 21.62 -1.97
CA SER A 33 -2.01 20.95 -2.07
C SER A 33 -2.40 20.20 -0.79
N MET A 34 -1.43 19.59 -0.10
CA MET A 34 -1.66 18.86 1.16
C MET A 34 -1.59 19.77 2.40
N GLY A 35 -0.99 20.95 2.25
CA GLY A 35 -0.62 21.83 3.35
C GLY A 35 -1.80 22.35 4.16
N GLY A 36 -2.92 22.67 3.53
CA GLY A 36 -4.07 23.22 4.27
C GLY A 36 -4.71 22.21 5.22
N THR A 37 -4.77 20.93 4.84
CA THR A 37 -5.24 19.85 5.72
C THR A 37 -4.25 19.61 6.87
N ILE A 38 -2.94 19.62 6.60
CA ILE A 38 -1.90 19.43 7.62
C ILE A 38 -1.88 20.60 8.61
N VAL A 39 -1.87 21.84 8.12
CA VAL A 39 -1.89 23.05 8.95
C VAL A 39 -3.15 23.08 9.81
N PHE A 40 -4.30 22.68 9.27
CA PHE A 40 -5.53 22.60 10.04
C PHE A 40 -5.41 21.62 11.21
N VAL A 41 -4.94 20.39 10.98
CA VAL A 41 -4.75 19.38 12.03
C VAL A 41 -3.73 19.84 13.08
N LEU A 42 -2.66 20.53 12.66
CA LEU A 42 -1.64 21.04 13.57
C LEU A 42 -2.15 22.19 14.45
N VAL A 43 -3.00 23.07 13.92
CA VAL A 43 -3.52 24.24 14.64
C VAL A 43 -4.72 23.89 15.51
N GLN A 44 -5.62 23.05 15.03
CA GLN A 44 -6.91 22.77 15.67
C GLN A 44 -6.94 21.42 16.40
N GLY A 45 -5.89 20.59 16.26
CA GLY A 45 -5.87 19.21 16.73
C GLY A 45 -6.69 18.27 15.84
N VAL A 46 -6.81 17.00 16.26
CA VAL A 46 -7.78 16.07 15.67
C VAL A 46 -9.16 16.51 16.13
N GLY A 47 -9.77 17.41 15.36
CA GLY A 47 -11.01 18.08 15.69
C GLY A 47 -12.28 17.22 15.52
N SER A 48 -13.40 17.77 15.96
CA SER A 48 -14.74 17.20 15.72
C SER A 48 -15.07 17.13 14.23
N PHE A 49 -16.07 16.34 13.85
CA PHE A 49 -16.53 16.21 12.45
C PHE A 49 -16.69 17.55 11.71
N GLU A 50 -17.31 18.52 12.36
CA GLU A 50 -17.57 19.86 11.79
C GLU A 50 -16.28 20.62 11.47
N GLN A 51 -15.23 20.43 12.28
CA GLN A 51 -13.91 21.03 12.06
C GLN A 51 -13.25 20.40 10.83
N ILE A 52 -13.33 19.08 10.66
CA ILE A 52 -12.77 18.38 9.50
C ILE A 52 -13.49 18.79 8.20
N VAL A 53 -14.83 18.86 8.21
CA VAL A 53 -15.61 19.30 7.04
C VAL A 53 -15.32 20.76 6.70
N SER A 54 -15.32 21.65 7.69
CA SER A 54 -15.09 23.07 7.45
C SER A 54 -13.67 23.35 6.92
N SER A 55 -12.66 22.65 7.41
CA SER A 55 -11.30 22.76 6.88
C SER A 55 -11.19 22.32 5.42
N THR A 56 -11.80 21.19 5.10
CA THR A 56 -11.71 20.57 3.78
C THR A 56 -12.50 21.35 2.72
N THR A 57 -13.66 21.88 3.11
CA THR A 57 -14.51 22.70 2.24
C THR A 57 -14.10 24.17 2.23
N SER A 58 -13.16 24.59 3.08
CA SER A 58 -12.74 25.98 3.20
C SER A 58 -12.27 26.58 1.86
N PRO A 59 -12.49 27.90 1.65
CA PRO A 59 -11.92 28.61 0.52
C PRO A 59 -10.39 28.61 0.54
N PHE A 60 -9.78 28.61 1.73
CA PHE A 60 -8.33 28.53 1.89
C PHE A 60 -7.76 27.21 1.32
N GLN A 61 -8.35 26.07 1.68
CA GLN A 61 -7.96 24.77 1.12
C GLN A 61 -8.16 24.74 -0.41
N ALA A 62 -9.26 25.32 -0.92
CA ALA A 62 -9.47 25.41 -2.37
C ALA A 62 -8.36 26.19 -3.07
N SER A 63 -7.96 27.35 -2.54
CA SER A 63 -6.86 28.16 -3.06
C SER A 63 -5.55 27.38 -3.11
N LEU A 64 -5.24 26.63 -2.06
CA LEU A 64 -4.03 25.79 -2.03
C LEU A 64 -4.06 24.69 -3.09
N LEU A 65 -5.21 24.05 -3.31
CA LEU A 65 -5.37 23.05 -4.37
C LEU A 65 -5.17 23.66 -5.76
N TYR A 66 -5.72 24.85 -6.03
CA TYR A 66 -5.50 25.56 -7.30
C TYR A 66 -4.04 25.98 -7.50
N ILE A 67 -3.39 26.51 -6.46
CA ILE A 67 -1.95 26.85 -6.52
C ILE A 67 -1.13 25.58 -6.78
N GLY A 68 -1.46 24.48 -6.12
CA GLY A 68 -0.82 23.19 -6.34
C GLY A 68 -1.00 22.67 -7.75
N ILE A 69 -2.18 22.84 -8.36
CA ILE A 69 -2.40 22.50 -9.78
C ILE A 69 -1.50 23.35 -10.68
N VAL A 70 -1.43 24.67 -10.48
CA VAL A 70 -0.60 25.56 -11.29
C VAL A 70 0.89 25.17 -11.19
N LEU A 71 1.38 24.97 -9.97
CA LEU A 71 2.76 24.53 -9.75
C LEU A 71 3.01 23.13 -10.32
N GLY A 72 2.03 22.23 -10.20
CA GLY A 72 2.10 20.88 -10.74
C GLY A 72 2.20 20.88 -12.27
N VAL A 73 1.36 21.67 -12.95
CA VAL A 73 1.43 21.87 -14.41
C VAL A 73 2.78 22.47 -14.83
N ALA A 74 3.30 23.44 -14.07
CA ALA A 74 4.62 24.00 -14.33
C ALA A 74 5.75 22.96 -14.20
N ALA A 75 5.68 22.09 -13.17
CA ALA A 75 6.63 21.00 -12.99
C ALA A 75 6.55 19.95 -14.11
N ILE A 76 5.33 19.61 -14.57
CA ILE A 76 5.11 18.70 -15.70
C ILE A 76 5.73 19.28 -16.97
N GLY A 77 5.38 20.53 -17.31
CA GLY A 77 5.89 21.21 -18.50
C GLY A 77 7.41 21.37 -18.47
N GLY A 78 7.96 21.77 -17.33
CA GLY A 78 9.41 21.85 -17.12
C GLY A 78 10.08 20.49 -17.28
N GLY A 79 9.64 19.47 -16.55
CA GLY A 79 10.27 18.15 -16.59
C GLY A 79 10.21 17.51 -17.97
N TYR A 80 9.02 17.35 -18.55
CA TYR A 80 8.90 16.74 -19.89
C TYR A 80 9.45 17.61 -21.02
N GLY A 81 9.47 18.94 -20.86
CA GLY A 81 10.02 19.87 -21.84
C GLY A 81 11.54 19.85 -21.94
N VAL A 82 12.25 19.66 -20.81
CA VAL A 82 13.72 19.81 -20.77
C VAL A 82 14.49 18.54 -20.39
N TYR A 83 13.85 17.43 -19.97
CA TYR A 83 14.59 16.22 -19.52
C TYR A 83 15.55 15.65 -20.58
N ARG A 84 15.21 15.76 -21.88
CA ARG A 84 16.06 15.29 -22.98
C ARG A 84 17.34 16.13 -23.13
N MET A 85 17.29 17.40 -22.72
CA MET A 85 18.42 18.33 -22.77
C MET A 85 19.34 18.21 -21.54
N MET A 86 18.99 17.37 -20.56
CA MET A 86 19.79 17.23 -19.34
C MET A 86 21.10 16.48 -19.61
N PRO A 87 22.25 17.02 -19.13
CA PRO A 87 23.58 16.50 -19.42
C PRO A 87 23.90 15.20 -18.66
N THR A 88 23.36 15.05 -17.45
CA THR A 88 23.60 13.88 -16.59
C THR A 88 22.33 13.04 -16.46
N LYS A 89 22.51 11.73 -16.22
CA LYS A 89 21.41 10.81 -15.90
C LYS A 89 20.64 11.28 -14.66
N THR A 90 21.36 11.68 -13.62
CA THR A 90 20.81 12.17 -12.35
C THR A 90 19.95 13.42 -12.54
N ALA A 91 20.39 14.40 -13.33
CA ALA A 91 19.58 15.60 -13.62
C ALA A 91 18.32 15.26 -14.45
N ARG A 92 18.40 14.29 -15.37
CA ARG A 92 17.23 13.79 -16.12
C ARG A 92 16.22 13.13 -15.19
N GLU A 93 16.68 12.25 -14.30
CA GLU A 93 15.83 11.57 -13.33
C GLU A 93 15.18 12.56 -12.35
N ALA A 94 15.91 13.59 -11.90
CA ALA A 94 15.35 14.64 -11.05
C ALA A 94 14.27 15.46 -11.77
N ALA A 95 14.48 15.84 -13.03
CA ALA A 95 13.48 16.55 -13.83
C ALA A 95 12.21 15.70 -14.06
N LEU A 96 12.38 14.41 -14.38
CA LEU A 96 11.26 13.47 -14.53
C LEU A 96 10.53 13.22 -13.20
N SER A 97 11.26 13.14 -12.09
CA SER A 97 10.66 13.00 -10.75
C SER A 97 9.83 14.23 -10.38
N GLY A 98 10.33 15.44 -10.67
CA GLY A 98 9.57 16.68 -10.50
C GLY A 98 8.28 16.70 -11.33
N ALA A 99 8.35 16.29 -12.59
CA ALA A 99 7.15 16.13 -13.42
C ALA A 99 6.17 15.09 -12.88
N ALA A 100 6.66 13.93 -12.42
CA ALA A 100 5.82 12.88 -11.85
C ALA A 100 5.09 13.36 -10.58
N LEU A 101 5.78 14.11 -9.71
CA LEU A 101 5.16 14.78 -8.56
C LEU A 101 4.12 15.80 -9.01
N GLY A 102 4.41 16.58 -10.06
CA GLY A 102 3.43 17.50 -10.64
C GLY A 102 2.17 16.80 -11.16
N VAL A 103 2.30 15.66 -11.86
CA VAL A 103 1.16 14.84 -12.29
C VAL A 103 0.34 14.37 -11.10
N LEU A 104 1.00 13.84 -10.07
CA LEU A 104 0.34 13.39 -8.85
C LEU A 104 -0.43 14.54 -8.19
N THR A 105 0.18 15.72 -8.07
CA THR A 105 -0.46 16.91 -7.49
C THR A 105 -1.69 17.34 -8.29
N VAL A 106 -1.62 17.38 -9.62
CA VAL A 106 -2.75 17.78 -10.47
C VAL A 106 -3.89 16.78 -10.36
N LEU A 107 -3.58 15.47 -10.41
CA LEU A 107 -4.58 14.42 -10.26
C LEU A 107 -5.22 14.44 -8.87
N PHE A 108 -4.40 14.51 -7.82
CA PHE A 108 -4.86 14.58 -6.44
C PHE A 108 -5.75 15.80 -6.24
N SER A 109 -5.28 16.99 -6.63
CA SER A 109 -6.00 18.25 -6.39
C SER A 109 -7.28 18.33 -7.23
N GLY A 110 -7.25 17.86 -8.48
CA GLY A 110 -8.43 17.77 -9.32
C GLY A 110 -9.46 16.79 -8.77
N LEU A 111 -9.03 15.60 -8.35
CA LEU A 111 -9.89 14.60 -7.71
C LEU A 111 -10.48 15.16 -6.40
N TYR A 112 -9.67 15.85 -5.60
CA TYR A 112 -10.12 16.48 -4.37
C TYR A 112 -11.18 17.55 -4.65
N LEU A 113 -10.92 18.46 -5.59
CA LEU A 113 -11.84 19.54 -5.99
C LEU A 113 -13.17 18.97 -6.51
N TRP A 114 -13.11 17.93 -7.34
CA TRP A 114 -14.30 17.21 -7.79
C TRP A 114 -15.03 16.56 -6.61
N PHE A 115 -14.32 15.83 -5.75
CA PHE A 115 -14.91 15.11 -4.64
C PHE A 115 -15.57 16.06 -3.61
N ARG A 116 -14.94 17.19 -3.27
CA ARG A 116 -15.53 18.19 -2.36
C ARG A 116 -16.73 18.93 -2.94
N SER A 117 -16.93 18.86 -4.27
CA SER A 117 -18.11 19.44 -4.92
C SER A 117 -19.32 18.51 -4.93
N GLY A 118 -19.13 17.24 -4.55
CA GLY A 118 -20.21 16.26 -4.42
C GLY A 118 -21.09 16.55 -3.20
N GLU A 119 -22.40 16.32 -3.35
CA GLU A 119 -23.38 16.55 -2.27
C GLU A 119 -23.13 15.65 -1.04
N ASP A 120 -22.59 14.46 -1.27
CA ASP A 120 -22.30 13.48 -0.21
C ASP A 120 -20.93 13.67 0.46
N PHE A 121 -20.20 14.74 0.15
CA PHE A 121 -18.86 14.96 0.72
C PHE A 121 -18.88 14.97 2.26
N ALA A 122 -19.86 15.65 2.85
CA ALA A 122 -20.05 15.67 4.30
C ALA A 122 -20.39 14.28 4.85
N LEU A 123 -21.19 13.49 4.14
CA LEU A 123 -21.52 12.11 4.53
C LEU A 123 -20.28 11.23 4.52
N PHE A 124 -19.42 11.34 3.49
CA PHE A 124 -18.15 10.63 3.44
C PHE A 124 -17.26 11.00 4.64
N ILE A 125 -17.04 12.29 4.89
CA ILE A 125 -16.23 12.71 6.04
C ILE A 125 -16.83 12.19 7.35
N ARG A 126 -18.16 12.09 7.43
CA ARG A 126 -18.83 11.54 8.60
C ARG A 126 -18.52 10.07 8.79
N LEU A 127 -18.66 9.28 7.74
CA LEU A 127 -18.46 7.83 7.77
C LEU A 127 -17.00 7.44 8.03
N PHE A 128 -16.04 8.21 7.52
CA PHE A 128 -14.61 7.85 7.57
C PHE A 128 -13.79 8.60 8.62
N PHE A 129 -14.21 9.81 9.03
CA PHE A 129 -13.40 10.69 9.89
C PHE A 129 -14.13 11.21 11.14
N SER A 130 -15.33 10.70 11.46
CA SER A 130 -16.00 11.02 12.74
C SER A 130 -15.68 9.99 13.81
N PHE A 131 -14.63 10.28 14.59
CA PHE A 131 -14.25 9.42 15.72
C PHE A 131 -15.26 9.49 16.89
N ASP A 132 -16.09 10.53 16.94
CA ASP A 132 -17.19 10.64 17.91
C ASP A 132 -18.18 9.46 17.78
N VAL A 133 -18.33 8.91 16.57
CA VAL A 133 -19.16 7.73 16.31
C VAL A 133 -18.59 6.49 17.01
N LEU A 134 -17.28 6.45 17.29
CA LEU A 134 -16.64 5.32 17.97
C LEU A 134 -16.94 5.29 19.47
N GLY A 135 -17.32 6.40 20.10
CA GLY A 135 -17.53 6.47 21.55
C GLY A 135 -18.37 5.30 22.10
N PRO A 136 -19.61 5.10 21.58
CA PRO A 136 -20.46 3.98 21.98
C PRO A 136 -19.93 2.58 21.58
N PHE A 137 -19.02 2.49 20.60
CA PHE A 137 -18.50 1.23 20.07
C PHE A 137 -17.04 0.96 20.47
N THR A 138 -16.47 1.73 21.39
CA THR A 138 -15.03 1.68 21.71
C THR A 138 -14.60 0.27 22.11
N GLU A 139 -15.36 -0.39 22.98
CA GLU A 139 -15.08 -1.77 23.40
C GLU A 139 -15.17 -2.76 22.24
N THR A 140 -16.24 -2.69 21.44
CA THR A 140 -16.43 -3.54 20.25
C THR A 140 -15.35 -3.31 19.21
N PHE A 141 -14.90 -2.06 19.02
CA PHE A 141 -13.83 -1.69 18.11
C PHE A 141 -12.51 -2.34 18.52
N PHE A 142 -12.12 -2.22 19.80
CA PHE A 142 -10.90 -2.87 20.29
C PHE A 142 -11.00 -4.40 20.30
N ALA A 143 -12.19 -4.95 20.59
CA ALA A 143 -12.43 -6.39 20.48
C ALA A 143 -12.28 -6.87 19.02
N ALA A 144 -12.83 -6.15 18.05
CA ALA A 144 -12.69 -6.45 16.63
C ALA A 144 -11.23 -6.29 16.15
N ALA A 145 -10.55 -5.21 16.55
CA ALA A 145 -9.14 -5.00 16.24
C ALA A 145 -8.26 -6.13 16.79
N ARG A 146 -8.49 -6.54 18.05
CA ARG A 146 -7.84 -7.71 18.64
C ARG A 146 -8.12 -8.97 17.82
N ASN A 147 -9.37 -9.23 17.46
CA ASN A 147 -9.73 -10.40 16.67
C ASN A 147 -9.03 -10.43 15.31
N THR A 148 -8.90 -9.29 14.64
CA THR A 148 -8.14 -9.15 13.39
C THR A 148 -6.67 -9.52 13.58
N VAL A 149 -6.01 -9.00 14.63
CA VAL A 149 -4.61 -9.34 14.93
C VAL A 149 -4.46 -10.83 15.21
N PHE A 150 -5.36 -11.43 15.97
CA PHE A 150 -5.32 -12.86 16.27
C PHE A 150 -5.54 -13.72 15.01
N LEU A 151 -6.56 -13.40 14.18
CA LEU A 151 -6.82 -14.09 12.92
C LEU A 151 -5.62 -14.01 11.99
N ALA A 152 -5.02 -12.82 11.84
CA ALA A 152 -3.85 -12.61 11.02
C ALA A 152 -2.64 -13.39 11.57
N PHE A 153 -2.37 -13.31 12.87
CA PHE A 153 -1.23 -13.96 13.49
C PHE A 153 -1.31 -15.49 13.37
N PHE A 154 -2.42 -16.10 13.80
CA PHE A 154 -2.56 -17.56 13.78
C PHE A 154 -2.75 -18.09 12.35
N GLY A 155 -3.47 -17.38 11.49
CA GLY A 155 -3.54 -17.71 10.07
C GLY A 155 -2.16 -17.68 9.43
N GLN A 156 -1.41 -16.59 9.63
CA GLN A 156 -0.05 -16.49 9.08
C GLN A 156 0.90 -17.53 9.67
N LEU A 157 0.78 -17.87 10.96
CA LEU A 157 1.59 -18.91 11.58
C LEU A 157 1.38 -20.27 10.89
N ILE A 158 0.12 -20.66 10.65
CA ILE A 158 -0.22 -21.85 9.86
C ILE A 158 0.36 -21.72 8.45
N GLY A 159 0.21 -20.55 7.83
CA GLY A 159 0.70 -20.28 6.48
C GLY A 159 2.22 -20.42 6.35
N VAL A 160 3.01 -19.95 7.32
CA VAL A 160 4.47 -20.09 7.31
C VAL A 160 4.89 -21.54 7.41
N VAL A 161 4.29 -22.29 8.35
CA VAL A 161 4.60 -23.71 8.55
C VAL A 161 4.23 -24.52 7.32
N LEU A 162 2.98 -24.39 6.86
CA LEU A 162 2.47 -25.10 5.69
C LEU A 162 3.20 -24.70 4.41
N GLY A 163 3.44 -23.40 4.22
CA GLY A 163 4.16 -22.86 3.08
C GLY A 163 5.61 -23.34 3.02
N GLY A 164 6.28 -23.45 4.17
CA GLY A 164 7.59 -24.09 4.31
C GLY A 164 7.62 -25.50 3.75
N PHE A 165 6.72 -26.36 4.23
CA PHE A 165 6.61 -27.74 3.76
C PHE A 165 6.28 -27.83 2.26
N LEU A 166 5.31 -27.04 1.80
CA LEU A 166 4.91 -27.01 0.39
C LEU A 166 6.03 -26.52 -0.53
N ALA A 167 6.83 -25.53 -0.11
CA ALA A 167 7.97 -25.04 -0.87
C ALA A 167 9.02 -26.14 -1.07
N LEU A 168 9.36 -26.88 -0.01
CA LEU A 168 10.29 -28.00 -0.06
C LEU A 168 9.79 -29.11 -1.00
N MET A 169 8.50 -29.46 -0.90
CA MET A 169 7.88 -30.42 -1.81
C MET A 169 7.92 -29.93 -3.27
N ALA A 170 7.59 -28.65 -3.51
CA ALA A 170 7.56 -28.06 -4.84
C ALA A 170 8.94 -27.95 -5.50
N LEU A 171 10.00 -27.88 -4.70
CA LEU A 171 11.41 -27.90 -5.15
C LEU A 171 11.94 -29.32 -5.41
N SER A 172 11.21 -30.37 -5.01
CA SER A 172 11.66 -31.75 -5.21
C SER A 172 11.85 -32.09 -6.70
N ASN A 173 12.89 -32.87 -7.01
CA ASN A 173 13.12 -33.41 -8.35
C ASN A 173 12.06 -34.45 -8.74
N ARG A 174 11.47 -35.15 -7.77
CA ARG A 174 10.48 -36.22 -8.01
C ARG A 174 9.11 -35.63 -8.28
N ALA A 175 8.56 -35.91 -9.47
CA ALA A 175 7.26 -35.38 -9.89
C ALA A 175 6.12 -35.76 -8.93
N VAL A 176 6.14 -36.97 -8.35
CA VAL A 176 5.12 -37.45 -7.40
C VAL A 176 5.06 -36.61 -6.12
N VAL A 177 6.18 -36.04 -5.68
CA VAL A 177 6.23 -35.16 -4.49
C VAL A 177 5.90 -33.71 -4.87
N ARG A 178 6.37 -33.28 -6.03
CA ARG A 178 6.19 -31.90 -6.52
C ARG A 178 4.76 -31.61 -6.96
N ALA A 179 4.09 -32.56 -7.60
CA ALA A 179 2.78 -32.34 -8.21
C ALA A 179 1.68 -31.98 -7.19
N PRO A 180 1.52 -32.69 -6.05
CA PRO A 180 0.52 -32.33 -5.05
C PRO A 180 0.70 -30.91 -4.50
N ALA A 181 1.95 -30.51 -4.21
CA ALA A 181 2.24 -29.17 -3.72
C ALA A 181 1.87 -28.08 -4.74
N ARG A 182 2.17 -28.32 -6.04
CA ARG A 182 1.79 -27.39 -7.11
C ARG A 182 0.28 -27.30 -7.30
N VAL A 183 -0.43 -28.43 -7.23
CA VAL A 183 -1.90 -28.44 -7.32
C VAL A 183 -2.51 -27.63 -6.18
N TYR A 184 -2.08 -27.89 -4.94
CA TYR A 184 -2.50 -27.12 -3.78
C TYR A 184 -2.28 -25.62 -4.00
N VAL A 185 -1.05 -25.22 -4.34
CA VAL A 185 -0.68 -23.80 -4.52
C VAL A 185 -1.54 -23.15 -5.61
N ASN A 186 -1.74 -23.83 -6.75
CA ASN A 186 -2.52 -23.32 -7.86
C ASN A 186 -4.00 -23.13 -7.48
N VAL A 187 -4.60 -24.07 -6.75
CA VAL A 187 -6.00 -23.99 -6.32
C VAL A 187 -6.20 -22.81 -5.36
N PHE A 188 -5.37 -22.71 -4.32
CA PHE A 188 -5.54 -21.67 -3.29
C PHE A 188 -5.20 -20.27 -3.78
N ARG A 189 -4.26 -20.13 -4.74
CA ARG A 189 -3.95 -18.82 -5.36
C ARG A 189 -4.89 -18.46 -6.52
N GLY A 190 -5.51 -19.47 -7.14
CA GLY A 190 -6.44 -19.30 -8.27
C GLY A 190 -7.90 -19.07 -7.85
N THR A 191 -8.23 -19.26 -6.56
CA THR A 191 -9.61 -19.16 -6.05
C THR A 191 -9.76 -17.95 -5.13
N PRO A 192 -10.84 -17.15 -5.22
CA PRO A 192 -11.06 -16.03 -4.30
C PRO A 192 -11.13 -16.48 -2.83
N LEU A 193 -10.46 -15.76 -1.92
CA LEU A 193 -10.43 -16.08 -0.49
C LEU A 193 -11.84 -16.12 0.13
N LEU A 194 -12.74 -15.24 -0.30
CA LEU A 194 -14.12 -15.23 0.18
C LEU A 194 -14.83 -16.56 -0.11
N VAL A 195 -14.64 -17.12 -1.31
CA VAL A 195 -15.19 -18.43 -1.69
C VAL A 195 -14.57 -19.53 -0.83
N GLN A 196 -13.27 -19.47 -0.57
CA GLN A 196 -12.59 -20.43 0.31
C GLN A 196 -13.15 -20.41 1.73
N LEU A 197 -13.44 -19.23 2.28
CA LEU A 197 -14.01 -19.09 3.62
C LEU A 197 -15.44 -19.66 3.70
N ILE A 198 -16.28 -19.34 2.70
CA ILE A 198 -17.67 -19.84 2.65
C ILE A 198 -17.70 -21.35 2.47
N VAL A 199 -17.03 -21.87 1.44
CA VAL A 199 -16.99 -23.30 1.12
C VAL A 199 -16.29 -24.07 2.24
N GLY A 200 -15.22 -23.52 2.80
CA GLY A 200 -14.49 -24.11 3.92
C GLY A 200 -15.38 -24.27 5.16
N TYR A 201 -16.13 -23.24 5.52
CA TYR A 201 -17.06 -23.32 6.66
C TYR A 201 -18.19 -24.32 6.43
N LEU A 202 -18.88 -24.23 5.29
CA LEU A 202 -19.97 -25.15 4.96
C LEU A 202 -19.48 -26.58 4.80
N GLY A 203 -18.30 -26.80 4.22
CA GLY A 203 -17.69 -28.11 4.06
C GLY A 203 -17.35 -28.75 5.39
N LEU A 204 -16.75 -27.99 6.33
CA LEU A 204 -16.41 -28.50 7.67
C LEU A 204 -17.66 -28.79 8.50
N VAL A 205 -18.62 -27.86 8.56
CA VAL A 205 -19.78 -27.98 9.44
C VAL A 205 -20.85 -28.89 8.83
N THR A 206 -21.31 -28.58 7.62
CA THR A 206 -22.42 -29.32 6.99
C THR A 206 -21.94 -30.58 6.29
N GLY A 207 -20.79 -30.52 5.61
CA GLY A 207 -20.26 -31.66 4.85
C GLY A 207 -19.65 -32.75 5.73
N LEU A 208 -18.88 -32.36 6.75
CA LEU A 208 -18.17 -33.29 7.64
C LEU A 208 -18.82 -33.42 9.03
N GLY A 209 -19.84 -32.64 9.34
CA GLY A 209 -20.51 -32.67 10.65
C GLY A 209 -19.64 -32.17 11.81
N LEU A 210 -18.58 -31.40 11.53
CA LEU A 210 -17.66 -30.93 12.56
C LEU A 210 -18.22 -29.67 13.24
N ASP A 211 -18.27 -29.67 14.57
CA ASP A 211 -18.63 -28.48 15.35
C ASP A 211 -17.42 -27.54 15.48
N VAL A 212 -17.18 -26.76 14.41
CA VAL A 212 -16.09 -25.78 14.34
C VAL A 212 -16.68 -24.39 14.20
N SER A 213 -16.28 -23.48 15.10
CA SER A 213 -16.74 -22.10 15.05
C SER A 213 -16.22 -21.35 13.82
N VAL A 214 -16.99 -20.38 13.32
CA VAL A 214 -16.62 -19.48 12.22
C VAL A 214 -15.23 -18.87 12.44
N TYR A 215 -14.90 -18.51 13.69
CA TYR A 215 -13.61 -17.95 14.04
C TYR A 215 -12.45 -18.92 13.80
N ARG A 216 -12.59 -20.18 14.24
CA ARG A 216 -11.56 -21.22 14.03
C ARG A 216 -11.44 -21.59 12.57
N THR A 217 -12.56 -21.71 11.86
CA THR A 217 -12.56 -21.93 10.41
C THR A 217 -11.83 -20.79 9.69
N GLY A 218 -12.09 -19.54 10.08
CA GLY A 218 -11.39 -18.38 9.55
C GLY A 218 -9.88 -18.52 9.68
N ILE A 219 -9.37 -18.86 10.86
CA ILE A 219 -7.93 -19.09 11.09
C ILE A 219 -7.38 -20.18 10.16
N ILE A 220 -8.06 -21.33 10.06
CA ILE A 220 -7.62 -22.46 9.24
C ILE A 220 -7.56 -22.08 7.77
N ILE A 221 -8.65 -21.52 7.22
CA ILE A 221 -8.74 -21.19 5.79
C ILE A 221 -7.79 -20.04 5.44
N LEU A 222 -7.67 -19.01 6.29
CA LEU A 222 -6.68 -17.96 6.13
C LEU A 222 -5.26 -18.53 6.12
N GLY A 223 -4.97 -19.49 6.99
CA GLY A 223 -3.67 -20.15 7.03
C GLY A 223 -3.39 -21.04 5.83
N MET A 224 -4.40 -21.75 5.32
CA MET A 224 -4.29 -22.52 4.09
C MET A 224 -3.99 -21.61 2.88
N ASN A 225 -4.72 -20.50 2.76
CA ASN A 225 -4.49 -19.49 1.73
C ASN A 225 -3.09 -18.89 1.84
N ALA A 226 -2.72 -18.40 3.03
CA ALA A 226 -1.40 -17.84 3.31
C ALA A 226 -0.29 -18.85 2.98
N GLY A 227 -0.47 -20.12 3.32
CA GLY A 227 0.49 -21.18 3.02
C GLY A 227 0.79 -21.34 1.53
N ALA A 228 -0.20 -21.18 0.67
CA ALA A 228 0.00 -21.22 -0.78
C ALA A 228 0.87 -20.05 -1.29
N TYR A 229 0.63 -18.84 -0.77
CA TYR A 229 1.45 -17.67 -1.11
C TYR A 229 2.85 -17.75 -0.50
N THR A 230 2.98 -18.17 0.76
CA THR A 230 4.27 -18.33 1.44
C THR A 230 5.13 -19.42 0.79
N ALA A 231 4.52 -20.51 0.30
CA ALA A 231 5.24 -21.55 -0.45
C ALA A 231 5.97 -20.96 -1.67
N GLU A 232 5.32 -20.06 -2.40
CA GLU A 232 5.87 -19.41 -3.58
C GLU A 232 6.92 -18.35 -3.25
N ILE A 233 6.74 -17.63 -2.13
CA ILE A 233 7.75 -16.70 -1.60
C ILE A 233 9.03 -17.46 -1.23
N PHE A 234 8.92 -18.57 -0.51
CA PHE A 234 10.08 -19.38 -0.15
C PHE A 234 10.73 -20.02 -1.38
N ARG A 235 9.94 -20.58 -2.30
CA ARG A 235 10.45 -21.17 -3.54
C ARG A 235 11.21 -20.14 -4.38
N SER A 236 10.66 -18.93 -4.56
CA SER A 236 11.33 -17.87 -5.32
C SER A 236 12.56 -17.34 -4.59
N GLY A 237 12.49 -17.20 -3.27
CA GLY A 237 13.63 -16.84 -2.42
C GLY A 237 14.79 -17.82 -2.57
N ILE A 238 14.53 -19.13 -2.47
CA ILE A 238 15.54 -20.18 -2.65
C ILE A 238 16.11 -20.15 -4.08
N GLN A 239 15.26 -20.01 -5.09
CA GLN A 239 15.70 -19.98 -6.49
C GLN A 239 16.46 -18.70 -6.88
N SER A 240 16.35 -17.63 -6.10
CA SER A 240 17.06 -16.36 -6.35
C SER A 240 18.53 -16.40 -5.93
N LEU A 241 18.94 -17.42 -5.16
CA LEU A 241 20.34 -17.61 -4.75
C LEU A 241 21.20 -18.03 -5.95
N GLU A 242 22.40 -17.44 -6.07
CA GLU A 242 23.36 -17.80 -7.11
C GLU A 242 23.80 -19.27 -6.96
N ARG A 243 23.83 -19.99 -8.09
CA ARG A 243 24.16 -21.43 -8.13
C ARG A 243 25.52 -21.76 -7.46
N GLY A 244 26.50 -20.85 -7.57
CA GLY A 244 27.81 -21.03 -6.95
C GLY A 244 27.82 -21.07 -5.42
N GLN A 245 26.80 -20.53 -4.75
CA GLN A 245 26.64 -20.64 -3.29
C GLN A 245 26.07 -22.01 -2.88
N MET A 246 25.21 -22.60 -3.71
CA MET A 246 24.64 -23.93 -3.48
C MET A 246 25.65 -25.06 -3.76
N GLU A 247 26.62 -24.84 -4.66
CA GLU A 247 27.65 -25.81 -5.05
C GLU A 247 28.88 -25.80 -4.12
N ALA A 248 29.09 -24.71 -3.35
CA ALA A 248 30.21 -24.57 -2.42
C ALA A 248 29.94 -25.16 -1.02
N SER A 249 28.69 -25.55 -0.74
CA SER A 249 28.21 -26.12 0.53
C SER A 249 28.18 -27.64 0.50
#